data_AF-A0A351MCE3-F1
#
_entry.id   AF-A0A351MCE3-F1
#
_cell.length_a   1.000
_cell.length_b   1.000
_cell.length_c   1.000
_cell.angle_alpha   90.00
_cell.angle_beta   90.00
_cell.angle_gamma   90.00
#
_symmetry.space_group_name_H-M   'P 1'
#
loop_
_entity.id
_entity.type
_entity.pdbx_description
1 polymer ?
#
loop_
_entity_poly.entity_id
_entity_poly.type
_entity_poly.pdbx_seq_one_letter_code
_entity_poly.pdbx_strand_id
1 'polypeptide(L)' 'LIYHDWALAGVMAVAVLINLLLASFAGVLIPWTLQRLGRDPVLGSSVLLTALTDVAGFCIFLGLATLLLL' A
#
# COMPACT_ATOMS: atom_id res chain seq x y z
N LEU A 1 -21.77 -15.49 5.11
CA LEU A 1 -22.57 -14.86 6.19
C LEU A 1 -22.30 -13.35 6.35
N ILE A 2 -21.17 -12.78 5.88
CA ILE A 2 -20.85 -11.37 6.21
C ILE A 2 -21.00 -10.39 5.02
N TYR A 3 -20.73 -10.77 3.76
CA TYR A 3 -21.13 -9.95 2.59
C TYR A 3 -21.48 -10.86 1.42
N HIS A 4 -22.73 -10.81 0.92
CA HIS A 4 -23.12 -11.47 -0.33
C HIS A 4 -22.70 -10.65 -1.57
N ASP A 5 -21.95 -9.57 -1.37
CA ASP A 5 -21.48 -8.67 -2.41
C ASP A 5 -20.13 -9.12 -2.97
N TRP A 6 -20.19 -9.93 -4.02
CA TRP A 6 -19.02 -10.43 -4.72
C TRP A 6 -18.20 -9.29 -5.34
N ALA A 7 -18.85 -8.16 -5.65
CA ALA A 7 -18.20 -6.95 -6.13
C ALA A 7 -17.24 -6.36 -5.09
N LEU A 8 -17.67 -6.23 -3.83
CA LEU A 8 -16.81 -5.74 -2.74
C LEU A 8 -15.63 -6.69 -2.48
N ALA A 9 -15.88 -8.00 -2.51
CA ALA A 9 -14.82 -9.00 -2.36
C ALA A 9 -13.77 -8.90 -3.49
N GLY A 10 -14.22 -8.71 -4.74
CA GLY A 10 -13.35 -8.50 -5.89
C GLY A 10 -12.52 -7.23 -5.78
N VAL A 11 -13.14 -6.11 -5.41
CA VAL A 11 -12.45 -4.83 -5.16
C VAL A 11 -11.39 -4.98 -4.08
N MET A 12 -11.71 -5.64 -2.97
CA MET A 12 -10.78 -5.84 -1.87
C MET A 12 -9.58 -6.72 -2.28
N ALA A 13 -9.82 -7.79 -3.05
CA ALA A 13 -8.75 -8.66 -3.56
C ALA A 13 -7.80 -7.90 -4.49
N VAL A 14 -8.33 -7.10 -5.42
CA VAL A 14 -7.53 -6.26 -6.32
C VAL A 14 -6.78 -5.20 -5.54
N ALA A 15 -7.41 -4.54 -4.57
CA ALA A 15 -6.79 -3.52 -3.73
C ALA A 15 -5.59 -4.08 -2.96
N VAL A 16 -5.73 -5.25 -2.34
CA VAL A 16 -4.64 -5.91 -1.61
C VAL A 16 -3.50 -6.31 -2.55
N LEU A 17 -3.80 -6.82 -3.75
CA LEU A 17 -2.79 -7.14 -4.76
C LEU A 17 -1.97 -5.90 -5.17
N ILE A 18 -2.63 -4.79 -5.45
CA ILE A 18 -1.95 -3.54 -5.82
C ILE A 18 -1.15 -3.01 -4.62
N ASN A 19 -1.68 -3.09 -3.40
CA ASN A 19 -0.98 -2.65 -2.20
C ASN A 19 0.29 -3.48 -1.95
N LEU A 20 0.25 -4.80 -2.17
CA LEU A 20 1.41 -5.68 -2.05
C LEU A 20 2.50 -5.34 -3.08
N LEU A 21 2.10 -5.07 -4.33
CA LEU A 21 3.05 -4.62 -5.36
C LEU A 21 3.72 -3.31 -4.93
N LEU A 22 2.93 -2.31 -4.52
CA LEU A 22 3.45 -1.02 -4.09
C LEU A 22 4.36 -1.15 -2.86
N ALA A 23 3.99 -2.00 -1.89
CA ALA A 23 4.80 -2.28 -0.71
C ALA A 23 6.15 -2.92 -1.08
N SER A 24 6.17 -3.83 -2.06
CA SER A 24 7.41 -4.43 -2.56
C SER A 24 8.32 -3.39 -3.23
N PHE A 25 7.75 -2.49 -4.05
CA PHE A 25 8.51 -1.38 -4.63
C PHE A 25 9.03 -0.42 -3.55
N ALA A 26 8.19 -0.02 -2.61
CA ALA A 26 8.54 0.86 -1.50
C ALA A 26 9.64 0.26 -0.61
N GLY A 27 9.59 -1.05 -0.36
CA GLY A 27 10.60 -1.77 0.43
C GLY A 27 12.01 -1.68 -0.14
N VAL A 28 12.15 -1.47 -1.46
CA VAL A 28 13.45 -1.24 -2.12
C VAL A 28 13.73 0.25 -2.32
N LEU A 29 12.73 1.04 -2.72
CA LEU A 29 12.90 2.47 -3.00
C LEU A 29 13.26 3.28 -1.75
N ILE A 30 12.61 3.02 -0.61
CA ILE A 30 12.80 3.76 0.64
C ILE A 30 14.26 3.66 1.15
N PRO A 31 14.85 2.46 1.34
CA PRO A 31 16.24 2.37 1.78
C PRO A 31 17.21 2.94 0.73
N TRP A 32 16.94 2.73 -0.56
CA TRP A 32 17.78 3.26 -1.65
C TRP A 32 17.79 4.80 -1.69
N THR A 33 16.63 5.42 -1.53
CA THR A 33 16.51 6.89 -1.47
C THR A 33 17.13 7.47 -0.21
N LEU A 34 16.91 6.85 0.96
CA LEU A 34 17.55 7.25 2.22
C LEU A 34 19.07 7.18 2.14
N GLN A 35 19.61 6.11 1.55
CA GLN A 35 21.03 5.94 1.32
C GLN A 35 21.60 7.04 0.40
N ARG A 36 20.86 7.43 -0.65
CA ARG A 36 21.25 8.55 -1.52
C ARG A 36 21.21 9.92 -0.82
N LEU A 37 20.33 10.11 0.15
CA LEU A 37 20.26 11.34 0.96
C LEU A 37 21.29 11.36 2.10
N GLY A 38 22.13 10.32 2.26
CA GLY A 38 23.13 10.24 3.31
C GLY A 38 22.55 10.11 4.71
N ARG A 39 21.28 9.69 4.84
CA ARG A 39 20.62 9.45 6.13
C ARG A 39 20.61 7.97 6.43
N ASP A 40 20.92 7.62 7.68
CA ASP A 40 21.00 6.23 8.10
C ASP A 40 19.66 5.51 7.94
N PRO A 41 19.55 4.53 7.03
CA PRO A 41 18.30 3.83 6.75
C PRO A 41 17.81 3.01 7.96
N VAL A 42 18.68 2.72 8.91
CA VAL A 42 18.41 1.83 10.05
C VAL A 42 17.37 2.39 11.04
N LEU A 43 17.36 3.70 11.27
CA LEU A 43 16.50 4.32 12.29
C LEU A 43 15.10 4.69 11.77
N GLY A 44 14.95 4.93 10.47
CA GLY A 44 13.71 5.48 9.89
C GLY A 44 13.04 4.64 8.80
N SER A 45 13.74 3.68 8.19
CA SER A 45 13.23 2.94 7.03
C SER A 45 11.96 2.14 7.37
N SER A 46 11.92 1.48 8.53
CA SER A 46 10.77 0.65 8.92
C SER A 46 9.51 1.50 9.15
N VAL A 47 9.59 2.56 9.95
CA VAL A 47 8.44 3.44 10.24
C VAL A 47 7.95 4.14 8.97
N LEU A 48 8.88 4.62 8.12
CA LEU A 48 8.53 5.25 6.85
C LEU A 48 7.85 4.25 5.90
N LEU A 49 8.36 3.02 5.83
CA LEU A 49 7.74 1.96 5.03
C LEU A 49 6.33 1.67 5.51
N THR A 50 6.13 1.44 6.81
CA THR A 50 4.81 1.13 7.36
C THR A 50 3.84 2.27 7.11
N ALA A 51 4.25 3.52 7.36
CA ALA A 51 3.42 4.70 7.12
C ALA A 51 3.04 4.85 5.63
N LEU A 52 3.99 4.63 4.71
CA LEU A 52 3.72 4.71 3.28
C LEU A 52 2.73 3.61 2.84
N THR A 53 2.92 2.38 3.31
CA THR A 53 2.04 1.25 2.96
C THR A 53 0.66 1.36 3.60
N ASP A 54 0.53 2.01 4.75
CA ASP A 54 -0.76 2.22 5.44
C ASP A 54 -1.59 3.28 4.70
N VAL A 55 -1.00 4.45 4.40
CA VAL A 55 -1.67 5.50 3.62
C VAL A 55 -1.99 5.03 2.20
N ALA A 56 -1.04 4.38 1.53
CA ALA A 56 -1.26 3.92 0.18
C ALA A 56 -2.30 2.80 0.10
N GLY A 57 -2.25 1.82 1.02
CA GLY A 57 -3.24 0.76 1.08
C GLY A 57 -4.65 1.28 1.30
N PHE A 58 -4.82 2.26 2.19
CA PHE A 58 -6.10 2.93 2.41
C PHE A 58 -6.58 3.69 1.17
N CYS A 59 -5.71 4.48 0.53
CA CYS A 59 -6.04 5.21 -0.70
C CYS A 59 -6.38 4.29 -1.88
N ILE A 60 -5.65 3.19 -2.06
CA ILE A 60 -5.90 2.21 -3.13
C ILE A 60 -7.27 1.56 -2.94
N PHE A 61 -7.57 1.13 -1.71
CA PHE A 61 -8.86 0.52 -1.41
C PHE A 61 -10.01 1.50 -1.64
N LEU A 62 -9.91 2.71 -1.08
CA LEU A 62 -10.97 3.72 -1.20
C LEU A 62 -11.13 4.19 -2.67
N GLY A 63 -10.02 4.39 -3.38
CA GLY A 63 -10.04 4.79 -4.79
C GLY A 63 -10.66 3.71 -5.69
N LEU A 64 -10.30 2.45 -5.51
CA LEU A 64 -10.90 1.33 -6.24
C LEU A 64 -12.38 1.15 -5.90
N ALA A 65 -12.75 1.26 -4.62
CA ALA A 65 -14.15 1.19 -4.21
C ALA A 65 -14.97 2.31 -4.86
N THR A 66 -14.44 3.53 -4.91
CA THR A 66 -15.13 4.66 -5.54
C THR A 66 -15.21 4.53 -7.06
N LEU A 67 -14.21 3.94 -7.72
CA LEU A 67 -14.22 3.76 -9.18
C LEU A 67 -15.05 2.58 -9.67
N LEU A 68 -15.19 1.53 -8.86
CA LEU A 68 -15.81 0.26 -9.27
C LEU A 68 -17.21 0.02 -8.66
N LEU A 69 -17.54 0.68 -7.54
CA LEU A 69 -18.84 0.50 -6.86
C LEU A 69 -19.75 1.74 -6.90
N LEU A 70 -19.23 2.90 -7.30
CA LEU A 70 -20.02 4.12 -7.54
C LEU A 70 -20.40 4.22 -9.02
#